data_AF-A0A1J8P2X5-F1
#
_entry.id   AF-A0A1J8P2X5-F1
#
_cell.length_a   1.000
_cell.length_b   1.000
_cell.length_c   1.000
_cell.angle_alpha   90.00
_cell.angle_beta   90.00
_cell.angle_gamma   90.00
#
_symmetry.space_group_name_H-M   'P 1'
#
loop_
_entity.id
_entity.type
_entity.pdbx_description
1 polymer ?
#
loop_
_entity_poly.entity_id
_entity_poly.type
_entity_poly.pdbx_seq_one_letter_code
_entity_poly.pdbx_strand_id
1 'polypeptide(L)' 'MSIDKLAKKIKLIIFDVDGVLTDGGLYFTDEGTEFKRFNSLDGHGIKLLKENGIEPAVISARNSKSVNHR' A
#
# COMPACT_ATOMS: atom_id res chain seq x y z
N MET A 1 -11.13 -20.44 15.47
CA MET A 1 -10.01 -19.60 15.93
C MET A 1 -10.39 -18.15 15.66
N SER A 2 -10.22 -17.24 16.62
CA SER A 2 -10.67 -15.86 16.47
C SER A 2 -9.66 -15.00 15.68
N ILE A 3 -10.14 -14.00 14.93
CA ILE A 3 -9.31 -13.16 14.05
C ILE A 3 -8.24 -12.40 14.85
N ASP A 4 -8.55 -11.94 16.06
CA ASP A 4 -7.61 -11.26 16.95
C ASP A 4 -6.39 -12.14 17.30
N LYS A 5 -6.60 -13.45 17.49
CA LYS A 5 -5.51 -14.40 17.78
C LYS A 5 -4.63 -14.65 16.57
N LEU A 6 -5.18 -14.54 15.36
CA LEU A 6 -4.40 -14.63 14.12
C LEU A 6 -3.59 -13.35 13.90
N ALA A 7 -4.24 -12.18 14.02
CA ALA A 7 -3.62 -10.87 13.81
C ALA A 7 -2.43 -10.61 14.75
N LYS A 8 -2.53 -11.01 16.03
CA LYS A 8 -1.43 -10.89 17.01
C LYS A 8 -0.12 -11.59 16.64
N LYS A 9 -0.14 -12.51 15.67
CA LYS A 9 1.05 -13.24 15.21
C LYS A 9 1.73 -12.61 14.00
N ILE A 10 1.10 -11.62 13.38
CA ILE A 10 1.60 -10.98 12.17
C ILE A 10 2.85 -10.16 12.51
N LYS A 11 3.91 -10.36 11.73
CA LYS A 11 5.16 -9.59 11.80
C LYS A 11 5.50 -8.87 10.49
N LEU A 12 4.80 -9.22 9.42
CA LEU A 12 4.99 -8.69 8.08
C LEU A 12 3.61 -8.55 7.43
N ILE A 13 3.36 -7.40 6.80
CA ILE A 13 2.20 -7.19 5.93
C ILE A 13 2.71 -6.76 4.56
N ILE A 14 2.28 -7.45 3.53
CA ILE A 14 2.59 -7.11 2.14
C ILE A 14 1.33 -6.56 1.50
N PHE A 15 1.42 -5.36 0.93
CA PHE A 15 0.34 -4.70 0.23
C PHE A 15 0.51 -4.83 -1.28
N ASP A 16 -0.59 -5.06 -1.97
CA ASP A 16 -0.70 -4.70 -3.38
C ASP A 16 -0.94 -3.19 -3.51
N VAL A 17 -0.79 -2.65 -4.72
CA VAL A 17 -0.96 -1.22 -5.00
C VAL A 17 -2.33 -0.95 -5.64
N ASP A 18 -2.60 -1.56 -6.78
CA ASP A 18 -3.76 -1.21 -7.61
C ASP A 18 -5.04 -1.85 -7.05
N GLY A 19 -5.94 -1.02 -6.55
CA GLY A 19 -7.17 -1.48 -5.88
C GLY A 19 -7.02 -1.85 -4.40
N VAL A 20 -5.81 -1.70 -3.84
CA VAL A 20 -5.55 -1.87 -2.39
C VAL A 20 -5.09 -0.55 -1.77
N LEU A 21 -3.89 -0.07 -2.10
CA LEU A 21 -3.40 1.24 -1.64
C LEU A 21 -3.88 2.41 -2.51
N THR A 22 -4.57 2.10 -3.60
CA THR A 22 -5.18 3.05 -4.54
C THR A 22 -6.64 2.67 -4.76
N ASP A 23 -7.38 3.56 -5.41
CA ASP A 23 -8.76 3.30 -5.83
C ASP A 23 -8.88 2.36 -7.04
N GLY A 24 -7.76 1.81 -7.53
CA GLY A 24 -7.70 0.98 -8.74
C GLY A 24 -7.82 1.79 -10.05
N GLY A 25 -7.98 3.11 -9.96
CA GLY A 25 -8.02 4.00 -11.10
C GLY A 25 -6.62 4.28 -11.65
N LEU A 26 -6.51 4.30 -12.98
CA LEU A 26 -5.32 4.77 -13.68
C LEU A 26 -5.63 6.10 -14.34
N TYR A 27 -4.91 7.12 -13.92
CA TYR A 27 -5.09 8.48 -14.41
C TYR A 27 -3.94 8.83 -15.35
N PHE A 28 -4.28 9.43 -16.49
CA PHE A 28 -3.32 9.81 -17.52
C PHE A 28 -3.49 11.28 -17.87
N THR A 29 -2.39 11.98 -18.09
CA THR A 29 -2.40 13.30 -18.74
C THR A 29 -2.45 13.14 -20.26
N ASP A 30 -2.73 14.23 -20.98
CA ASP A 30 -2.75 14.24 -22.45
C ASP A 30 -1.38 13.89 -23.06
N GLU A 31 -0.30 14.12 -22.31
CA GLU A 31 1.07 13.73 -22.66
C GLU A 31 1.41 12.26 -22.32
N GLY A 32 0.44 11.50 -21.80
CA GLY A 32 0.60 10.08 -21.45
C GLY A 32 1.26 9.83 -20.09
N THR A 33 1.41 10.85 -19.24
CA THR A 33 1.97 10.67 -17.89
C THR A 33 0.95 9.97 -16.99
N GLU A 34 1.34 8.83 -16.41
CA GLU A 34 0.51 8.10 -15.44
C GLU A 34 0.68 8.63 -14.02
N PHE A 35 -0.45 8.80 -13.32
CA PHE A 35 -0.48 9.04 -11.87
C PHE A 35 -1.54 8.18 -11.17
N LYS A 36 -1.33 7.96 -9.87
CA LYS A 36 -2.18 7.15 -8.99
C LYS A 36 -2.59 7.96 -7.78
N ARG A 37 -3.84 7.79 -7.32
CA ARG A 37 -4.33 8.39 -6.09
C ARG A 37 -4.15 7.43 -4.92
N PHE A 38 -3.46 7.87 -3.89
CA PHE A 38 -3.27 7.14 -2.63
C PHE A 38 -4.00 7.87 -1.50
N ASN A 39 -4.30 7.16 -0.41
CA ASN A 39 -4.91 7.74 0.79
C ASN A 39 -3.84 8.14 1.83
N SER A 40 -3.98 9.32 2.43
CA SER A 40 -3.08 9.78 3.50
C SER A 40 -3.25 8.98 4.80
N LEU A 41 -4.46 8.50 5.09
CA LEU A 41 -4.74 7.67 6.27
C LEU A 41 -4.07 6.31 6.17
N ASP A 42 -4.01 5.72 4.97
CA ASP A 42 -3.28 4.46 4.75
C ASP A 42 -1.78 4.64 5.00
N GLY A 43 -1.20 5.76 4.56
CA GLY A 43 0.19 6.10 4.86
C GLY A 43 0.45 6.24 6.35
N HIS A 44 -0.49 6.83 7.11
CA HIS A 44 -0.39 6.87 8.57
C HIS A 44 -0.50 5.47 9.19
N GLY A 45 -1.43 4.64 8.72
CA GLY A 45 -1.57 3.25 9.17
C GLY A 45 -0.30 2.42 8.96
N ILE A 46 0.34 2.54 7.79
CA ILE A 46 1.61 1.88 7.48
C ILE A 46 2.72 2.33 8.44
N LYS A 47 2.76 3.63 8.78
CA LYS A 47 3.70 4.17 9.78
C LYS A 47 3.48 3.52 11.15
N LEU A 48 2.21 3.42 11.59
CA LEU A 48 1.85 2.80 12.85
C LEU A 48 2.23 1.30 12.90
N LEU A 49 2.07 0.56 11.79
CA LEU A 49 2.52 -0.84 11.71
C LEU A 49 4.02 -0.95 12.02
N LYS A 50 4.83 -0.13 11.35
CA LYS A 50 6.28 -0.12 11.53
C LYS A 50 6.68 0.30 12.96
N GLU A 51 6.02 1.30 13.52
CA GLU A 51 6.22 1.74 14.92
C GLU A 51 5.88 0.64 15.93
N ASN A 52 4.99 -0.29 15.58
CA ASN A 52 4.59 -1.43 16.41
C ASN A 52 5.30 -2.75 16.02
N GLY A 53 6.41 -2.67 15.27
CA GLY A 53 7.25 -3.83 14.96
C GLY A 53 6.67 -4.78 13.92
N ILE A 54 5.70 -4.32 13.12
CA ILE A 54 5.17 -5.05 11.96
C ILE A 54 5.79 -4.44 10.71
N GLU A 55 6.58 -5.22 9.97
CA GLU A 55 7.25 -4.73 8.76
C GLU A 55 6.24 -4.59 7.61
N PRO A 56 6.09 -3.41 6.99
CA PRO A 56 5.32 -3.25 5.77
C PRO A 56 6.18 -3.51 4.54
N ALA A 57 5.61 -4.14 3.53
CA ALA A 57 6.22 -4.29 2.20
C ALA A 57 5.17 -4.07 1.11
N VAL A 58 5.63 -3.79 -0.11
CA VAL A 58 4.76 -3.62 -1.28
C VAL A 58 5.22 -4.57 -2.38
N ILE A 59 4.28 -5.29 -2.98
CA ILE A 59 4.50 -6.07 -4.21
C ILE A 59 3.40 -5.69 -5.19
N SER A 60 3.79 -5.19 -6.37
CA SER A 60 2.86 -4.85 -7.44
C SER A 60 3.38 -5.36 -8.78
N ALA A 61 2.45 -5.74 -9.67
CA ALA A 61 2.77 -6.15 -11.03
C ALA A 61 3.17 -4.96 -11.93
N ARG A 62 2.86 -3.72 -11.54
CA ARG A 62 3.12 -2.53 -12.37
C ARG A 62 4.31 -1.74 -11.83
N ASN A 63 5.29 -1.51 -12.69
CA ASN A 63 6.46 -0.72 -12.37
C ASN A 63 6.23 0.73 -12.81
N SER A 64 5.72 1.58 -11.90
CA SER A 64 5.55 3.01 -12.16
C SER A 64 6.34 3.84 -11.16
N LYS A 65 6.87 5.00 -11.61
CA LYS A 65 7.65 5.91 -10.75
C LYS A 65 6.87 6.37 -9.52
N SER A 66 5.54 6.38 -9.59
CA SER A 66 4.63 6.75 -8.51
C SER A 66 4.63 5.75 -7.34
N VAL A 67 4.98 4.48 -7.58
CA VAL A 67 5.10 3.44 -6.53
C VAL A 67 6.44 3.54 -5.80
N ASN A 68 7.52 3.90 -6.50
CA ASN A 68 8.87 3.95 -5.92
C ASN A 68 9.11 5.14 -4.96
N HIS A 69 8.24 6.16 -4.95
CA HIS A 69 8.35 7.34 -4.08
C HIS A 69 7.45 7.24 -2.83
N ARG A 70 6.96 6.05 -2.49
CA ARG A 70 6.06 5.79 -1.35
C ARG A 70 6.75 5.03 -0.23
#